data_AF-A0A947XUJ6-F1
#
_entry.id   AF-A0A947XUJ6-F1
#
_cell.length_a   1.000
_cell.length_b   1.000
_cell.length_c   1.000
_cell.angle_alpha   90.00
_cell.angle_beta   90.00
_cell.angle_gamma   90.00
#
_symmetry.space_group_name_H-M   'P 1'
#
loop_
_entity.id
_entity.type
_entity.pdbx_description
1 polymer ?
#
loop_
_entity_poly.entity_id
_entity_poly.type
_entity_poly.pdbx_seq_one_letter_code
_entity_poly.pdbx_strand_id
1 'polypeptide(L)'
;MQLKKTALLCAAAFTVMSGSAMATAFDTDTIAQDLLNNPTNGAVTTGHVVFVSGASAVQKGFVTMIEGMFDGAQPIKYFSKASSKGSATDKANYVAVAGTLKAGHGAWSNSKTVIIYRVTGGSVYGVNHVARAESIEMLDVTSTACGSSGTGTAADPYQCTLTTGIPDAGVSDVAPVLFKSPVNTEGEVPAEALSEAELANFASITPIYGLAFGIPVTSNVGSSVKFNRATVAAIMTGNIGAWSEVDSAESGDIVICRRTPGSGTQAVMNLWAGNYPCSADAQEPADRYASGAWDEASKTFTAVNGEGGLIVVENASSDDVVSCLDKAVAGGTYSTKDRSGATVTVDFGNGGYKAIGVLSMDSLAKSKAAGNWQFRSLDGAGKITWDNTAIAPVTTGTGKFPTKEAYESGDWDLQGWESFNIPTRTTGAKLDLLNKFVANAGNPATLASVSALKNVAMAIPGQPNNYTGAQTLDAVYLNSNQCAPYNRNYND
;
A
#
# COMPACT_ATOMS: atom_id res chain seq x y z
N MET A 1 68.68 16.24 0.23
CA MET A 1 67.64 16.15 1.28
C MET A 1 67.17 14.69 1.31
N GLN A 2 67.97 13.74 1.80
CA GLN A 2 68.16 13.32 3.20
C GLN A 2 66.88 12.84 3.93
N LEU A 3 66.62 11.54 3.77
CA LEU A 3 66.02 10.64 4.75
C LEU A 3 66.83 10.58 6.06
N LYS A 4 66.17 10.63 7.23
CA LYS A 4 66.48 9.91 8.50
C LYS A 4 65.18 9.84 9.33
N LYS A 5 64.55 8.69 9.61
CA LYS A 5 64.90 7.55 10.50
C LYS A 5 65.17 7.91 11.96
N THR A 6 64.22 7.57 12.85
CA THR A 6 64.32 6.78 14.12
C THR A 6 62.95 6.85 14.82
N ALA A 7 62.38 5.82 15.45
CA ALA A 7 62.94 4.65 16.12
C ALA A 7 62.05 3.41 15.99
N LEU A 8 62.68 2.27 16.21
CA LEU A 8 62.32 0.92 15.86
C LEU A 8 62.22 0.07 17.14
N LEU A 9 61.21 -0.79 17.22
CA LEU A 9 61.16 -2.13 17.83
C LEU A 9 61.36 -2.35 19.36
N CYS A 10 60.32 -2.94 19.99
CA CYS A 10 60.28 -4.23 20.73
C CYS A 10 58.95 -4.24 21.52
N ALA A 11 58.03 -5.21 21.45
CA ALA A 11 58.21 -6.65 21.34
C ALA A 11 57.02 -7.30 20.61
N ALA A 12 57.33 -8.31 19.81
CA ALA A 12 56.38 -9.31 19.35
C ALA A 12 56.22 -10.41 20.42
N ALA A 13 55.11 -11.14 20.30
CA ALA A 13 54.76 -12.41 20.94
C ALA A 13 53.82 -12.35 22.15
N PHE A 14 52.53 -12.11 21.88
CA PHE A 14 51.46 -13.01 22.31
C PHE A 14 50.36 -13.02 21.23
N THR A 15 50.49 -13.92 20.27
CA THR A 15 49.36 -14.44 19.48
C THR A 15 48.60 -15.43 20.35
N VAL A 16 47.45 -15.02 20.91
CA VAL A 16 46.34 -15.93 21.23
C VAL A 16 45.03 -15.16 21.04
N MET A 17 44.34 -15.46 19.94
CA MET A 17 42.89 -15.36 19.74
C MET A 17 42.17 -14.12 20.29
N SER A 18 42.21 -13.01 19.55
CA SER A 18 41.04 -12.14 19.43
C SER A 18 40.21 -12.60 18.22
N GLY A 19 39.60 -13.78 18.35
CA GLY A 19 38.54 -14.17 17.42
C GLY A 19 37.42 -13.14 17.55
N SER A 20 37.05 -12.58 16.40
CA SER A 20 35.80 -11.88 16.10
C SER A 20 34.66 -12.11 17.11
N ALA A 21 34.55 -11.23 18.10
CA ALA A 21 33.35 -11.05 18.91
C ALA A 21 32.45 -9.99 18.26
N MET A 22 31.94 -10.31 17.07
CA MET A 22 30.78 -9.67 16.45
C MET A 22 29.95 -10.75 15.78
N ALA A 23 29.37 -11.64 16.58
CA ALA A 23 28.42 -12.64 16.11
C ALA A 23 27.55 -13.11 17.28
N THR A 24 26.61 -12.28 17.72
CA THR A 24 25.49 -12.74 18.57
C THR A 24 24.19 -12.08 18.10
N ALA A 25 23.87 -12.23 16.81
CA ALA A 25 22.59 -11.77 16.25
C ALA A 25 21.52 -12.87 16.20
N PHE A 26 21.78 -14.12 16.64
CA PHE A 26 20.76 -15.18 16.66
C PHE A 26 21.05 -16.30 17.69
N ASP A 27 21.84 -16.04 18.75
CA ASP A 27 22.50 -17.10 19.55
C ASP A 27 21.56 -18.08 20.31
N THR A 28 20.22 -17.97 20.15
CA THR A 28 19.24 -18.92 20.70
C THR A 28 18.20 -19.45 19.72
N ASP A 29 18.01 -18.85 18.53
CA ASP A 29 17.03 -19.37 17.54
C ASP A 29 17.71 -20.11 16.39
N THR A 30 17.98 -21.39 16.64
CA THR A 30 18.58 -22.31 15.66
C THR A 30 17.69 -22.52 14.44
N ILE A 31 16.37 -22.35 14.54
CA ILE A 31 15.43 -22.59 13.43
C ILE A 31 15.52 -21.45 12.42
N ALA A 32 15.52 -20.19 12.87
CA ALA A 32 15.64 -19.04 11.99
C ALA A 32 17.01 -19.01 11.27
N GLN A 33 18.09 -19.33 11.98
CA GLN A 33 19.42 -19.43 11.35
C GLN A 33 19.48 -20.55 10.31
N ASP A 34 18.95 -21.73 10.65
CA ASP A 34 18.90 -22.88 9.76
C ASP A 34 18.03 -22.60 8.52
N LEU A 35 16.92 -21.88 8.70
CA LEU A 35 16.06 -21.46 7.60
C LEU A 35 16.80 -20.59 6.57
N LEU A 36 17.59 -19.63 7.06
CA LEU A 36 18.28 -18.67 6.20
C LEU A 36 19.58 -19.22 5.61
N ASN A 37 20.47 -19.81 6.42
CA ASN A 37 21.87 -20.07 6.04
C ASN A 37 22.33 -21.51 6.19
N ASN A 38 21.43 -22.48 6.33
CA ASN A 38 21.87 -23.87 6.25
C ASN A 38 22.64 -24.08 4.93
N PRO A 39 23.88 -24.59 4.97
CA PRO A 39 24.75 -24.65 3.80
C PRO A 39 24.21 -25.54 2.68
N THR A 40 23.27 -26.43 2.98
CA THR A 40 22.70 -27.40 2.04
C THR A 40 21.31 -27.03 1.54
N ASN A 41 20.53 -26.27 2.33
CA ASN A 41 19.14 -25.99 1.99
C ASN A 41 18.60 -24.63 2.46
N GLY A 42 19.42 -23.77 3.07
CA GLY A 42 19.03 -22.46 3.54
C GLY A 42 18.55 -21.57 2.39
N ALA A 43 17.51 -20.78 2.61
CA ALA A 43 16.88 -19.98 1.57
C ALA A 43 17.85 -18.96 0.93
N VAL A 44 18.68 -18.30 1.75
CA VAL A 44 19.68 -17.34 1.25
C VAL A 44 20.79 -18.08 0.50
N THR A 45 21.30 -19.17 1.08
CA THR A 45 22.39 -19.97 0.48
C THR A 45 22.00 -20.58 -0.86
N THR A 46 20.74 -21.00 -1.02
CA THR A 46 20.21 -21.58 -2.25
C THR A 46 19.67 -20.54 -3.23
N GLY A 47 19.65 -19.26 -2.86
CA GLY A 47 19.09 -18.18 -3.68
C GLY A 47 17.57 -18.22 -3.81
N HIS A 48 16.87 -18.93 -2.92
CA HIS A 48 15.41 -18.98 -2.83
C HIS A 48 14.86 -17.71 -2.16
N VAL A 49 15.17 -16.56 -2.75
CA VAL A 49 14.75 -15.25 -2.28
C VAL A 49 14.02 -14.52 -3.40
N VAL A 50 12.79 -14.08 -3.14
CA VAL A 50 12.02 -13.22 -4.02
C VAL A 50 11.93 -11.84 -3.41
N PHE A 51 12.18 -10.80 -4.20
CA PHE A 51 11.94 -9.42 -3.81
C PHE A 51 10.76 -8.82 -4.58
N VAL A 52 9.74 -8.36 -3.85
CA VAL A 52 8.56 -7.67 -4.39
C VAL A 52 8.53 -6.23 -3.88
N SER A 53 8.17 -5.27 -4.73
CA SER A 53 7.98 -3.86 -4.33
C SER A 53 6.57 -3.37 -4.60
N GLY A 54 6.08 -2.38 -3.84
CA GLY A 54 4.94 -1.58 -4.26
C GLY A 54 3.97 -1.17 -3.15
N ALA A 55 2.67 -1.39 -3.41
CA ALA A 55 1.58 -0.65 -2.79
C ALA A 55 1.36 -0.87 -1.28
N SER A 56 1.47 0.19 -0.47
CA SER A 56 1.17 0.12 0.96
C SER A 56 -0.30 -0.11 1.32
N ALA A 57 -1.23 0.23 0.43
CA ALA A 57 -2.66 0.06 0.72
C ALA A 57 -3.06 -1.41 0.82
N VAL A 58 -2.43 -2.31 0.08
CA VAL A 58 -2.76 -3.75 0.13
C VAL A 58 -1.90 -4.58 1.06
N GLN A 59 -0.98 -3.94 1.81
CA GLN A 59 0.02 -4.64 2.61
C GLN A 59 -0.55 -5.77 3.46
N LYS A 60 -1.61 -5.49 4.22
CA LYS A 60 -2.16 -6.45 5.17
C LYS A 60 -2.71 -7.69 4.46
N GLY A 61 -3.48 -7.49 3.38
CA GLY A 61 -4.03 -8.56 2.58
C GLY A 61 -2.93 -9.36 1.86
N PHE A 62 -2.01 -8.64 1.22
CA PHE A 62 -0.91 -9.20 0.45
C PHE A 62 0.05 -10.04 1.32
N VAL A 63 0.46 -9.54 2.48
CA VAL A 63 1.31 -10.28 3.42
C VAL A 63 0.60 -11.53 3.94
N THR A 64 -0.71 -11.45 4.23
CA THR A 64 -1.49 -12.64 4.63
C THR A 64 -1.56 -13.69 3.51
N MET A 65 -1.67 -13.27 2.24
CA MET A 65 -1.61 -14.19 1.10
C MET A 65 -0.24 -14.85 0.96
N ILE A 66 0.84 -14.10 1.14
CA ILE A 66 2.22 -14.63 1.17
C ILE A 66 2.34 -15.69 2.28
N GLU A 67 1.88 -15.38 3.49
CA GLU A 67 1.90 -16.32 4.61
C GLU A 67 1.18 -17.64 4.28
N GLY A 68 0.06 -17.54 3.56
CA GLY A 68 -0.70 -18.69 3.09
C GLY A 68 0.08 -19.65 2.18
N MET A 69 1.20 -19.23 1.60
CA MET A 69 2.07 -20.06 0.74
C MET A 69 3.07 -20.94 1.51
N PHE A 70 3.21 -20.76 2.83
CA PHE A 70 4.19 -21.47 3.64
C PHE A 70 3.54 -22.52 4.56
N ASP A 71 4.19 -23.68 4.70
CA ASP A 71 3.75 -24.73 5.63
C ASP A 71 3.94 -24.30 7.09
N GLY A 72 3.03 -24.78 7.96
CA GLY A 72 3.05 -24.51 9.41
C GLY A 72 2.01 -23.49 9.88
N ALA A 73 1.88 -23.37 11.20
CA ALA A 73 0.87 -22.51 11.81
C ALA A 73 1.16 -21.01 11.65
N GLN A 74 2.45 -20.61 11.57
CA GLN A 74 2.89 -19.25 11.28
C GLN A 74 4.32 -19.29 10.67
N PRO A 75 4.56 -18.73 9.47
CA PRO A 75 5.91 -18.53 8.96
C PRO A 75 6.67 -17.46 9.76
N ILE A 76 8.00 -17.45 9.64
CA ILE A 76 8.87 -16.50 10.33
C ILE A 76 8.77 -15.13 9.65
N LYS A 77 8.61 -14.08 10.46
CA LYS A 77 8.45 -12.71 10.01
C LYS A 77 9.64 -11.83 10.35
N TYR A 78 9.98 -10.96 9.41
CA TYR A 78 11.07 -10.00 9.51
C TYR A 78 10.57 -8.60 9.14
N PHE A 79 11.18 -7.56 9.72
CA PHE A 79 10.86 -6.17 9.42
C PHE A 79 12.05 -5.23 9.68
N SER A 80 11.92 -3.96 9.26
CA SER A 80 12.87 -2.90 9.59
C SER A 80 12.28 -1.93 10.62
N LYS A 81 12.92 -1.80 11.79
CA LYS A 81 12.52 -0.84 12.84
C LYS A 81 12.86 0.61 12.49
N ALA A 82 13.93 0.83 11.71
CA ALA A 82 14.39 2.16 11.30
C ALA A 82 13.34 2.93 10.47
N SER A 83 12.29 2.24 10.01
CA SER A 83 11.29 2.76 9.09
C SER A 83 9.85 2.36 9.46
N SER A 84 9.60 1.79 10.64
CA SER A 84 8.28 1.33 11.07
C SER A 84 7.58 2.31 12.01
N LYS A 85 6.26 2.47 11.88
CA LYS A 85 5.42 3.24 12.83
C LYS A 85 5.03 2.45 14.09
N GLY A 86 5.65 1.29 14.31
CA GLY A 86 5.38 0.39 15.44
C GLY A 86 6.21 -0.89 15.35
N SER A 87 5.97 -1.85 16.26
CA SER A 87 6.69 -3.14 16.30
C SER A 87 6.03 -4.25 15.47
N ALA A 88 4.93 -3.97 14.77
CA ALA A 88 4.15 -4.98 14.05
C ALA A 88 4.37 -4.94 12.54
N THR A 89 4.31 -6.11 11.90
CA THR A 89 4.52 -6.28 10.44
C THR A 89 3.50 -5.53 9.58
N ASP A 90 2.30 -5.27 10.08
CA ASP A 90 1.24 -4.54 9.38
C ASP A 90 1.45 -3.01 9.35
N LYS A 91 2.53 -2.52 9.96
CA LYS A 91 2.92 -1.10 10.03
C LYS A 91 4.36 -0.83 9.61
N ALA A 92 5.01 -1.84 9.01
CA ALA A 92 6.39 -1.77 8.61
C ALA A 92 6.51 -1.38 7.13
N ASN A 93 7.46 -0.50 6.81
CA ASN A 93 7.79 -0.11 5.45
C ASN A 93 8.45 -1.23 4.63
N TYR A 94 8.99 -2.23 5.33
CA TYR A 94 9.66 -3.38 4.76
C TYR A 94 9.34 -4.61 5.60
N VAL A 95 8.88 -5.68 4.95
CA VAL A 95 8.48 -6.93 5.59
C VAL A 95 9.10 -8.09 4.81
N ALA A 96 9.46 -9.18 5.48
CA ALA A 96 9.68 -10.44 4.81
C ALA A 96 8.99 -11.58 5.56
N VAL A 97 8.58 -12.58 4.80
CA VAL A 97 8.03 -13.83 5.29
C VAL A 97 8.94 -14.96 4.81
N ALA A 98 9.34 -15.82 5.73
CA ALA A 98 10.20 -16.95 5.42
C ALA A 98 9.68 -18.25 6.06
N GLY A 99 9.91 -19.36 5.39
CA GLY A 99 9.52 -20.68 5.86
C GLY A 99 9.79 -21.74 4.81
N THR A 100 9.19 -22.92 4.99
CA THR A 100 9.14 -23.94 3.94
C THR A 100 7.90 -23.71 3.08
N LEU A 101 8.06 -23.56 1.77
CA LEU A 101 6.91 -23.39 0.86
C LEU A 101 6.05 -24.65 0.84
N LYS A 102 4.72 -24.48 0.88
CA LYS A 102 3.78 -25.59 0.74
C LYS A 102 3.94 -26.27 -0.63
N ALA A 103 3.58 -27.54 -0.69
CA ALA A 103 3.47 -28.26 -1.95
C ALA A 103 2.53 -27.54 -2.93
N GLY A 104 2.92 -27.44 -4.21
CA GLY A 104 2.11 -26.84 -5.27
C GLY A 104 2.36 -25.36 -5.52
N HIS A 105 3.21 -24.69 -4.72
CA HIS A 105 3.56 -23.27 -4.88
C HIS A 105 4.80 -23.05 -5.78
N GLY A 106 4.90 -23.82 -6.86
CA GLY A 106 5.92 -23.64 -7.90
C GLY A 106 7.15 -24.52 -7.69
N ALA A 107 8.21 -24.25 -8.44
CA ALA A 107 9.41 -25.08 -8.48
C ALA A 107 10.17 -25.18 -7.14
N TRP A 108 9.95 -24.25 -6.22
CA TRP A 108 10.52 -24.26 -4.85
C TRP A 108 9.61 -24.90 -3.80
N SER A 109 8.56 -25.62 -4.21
CA SER A 109 7.71 -26.38 -3.28
C SER A 109 8.54 -27.26 -2.34
N ASN A 110 8.17 -27.31 -1.06
CA ASN A 110 8.86 -28.02 0.02
C ASN A 110 10.30 -27.56 0.28
N SER A 111 10.70 -26.39 -0.24
CA SER A 111 12.01 -25.79 0.01
C SER A 111 11.90 -24.59 0.92
N LYS A 112 12.99 -24.27 1.61
CA LYS A 112 13.10 -23.03 2.39
C LYS A 112 13.14 -21.84 1.43
N THR A 113 12.37 -20.80 1.71
CA THR A 113 12.23 -19.63 0.84
C THR A 113 12.00 -18.37 1.68
N VAL A 114 12.47 -17.24 1.18
CA VAL A 114 12.16 -15.90 1.70
C VAL A 114 11.43 -15.09 0.63
N ILE A 115 10.31 -14.48 0.99
CA ILE A 115 9.63 -13.48 0.16
C ILE A 115 9.74 -12.14 0.89
N ILE A 116 10.46 -11.20 0.28
CA ILE A 116 10.71 -9.86 0.78
C ILE A 116 9.73 -8.92 0.08
N TYR A 117 9.07 -8.07 0.85
CA TYR A 117 8.12 -7.10 0.36
C TYR A 117 8.47 -5.69 0.86
N ARG A 118 8.80 -4.80 -0.09
CA ARG A 118 8.96 -3.37 0.15
C ARG A 118 7.62 -2.68 -0.04
N VAL A 119 7.18 -2.02 1.02
CA VAL A 119 5.85 -1.41 1.14
C VAL A 119 5.90 0.12 1.13
N THR A 120 7.07 0.70 1.40
CA THR A 120 7.28 2.15 1.33
C THR A 120 7.11 2.68 -0.10
N GLY A 121 6.80 3.98 -0.23
CA GLY A 121 6.84 4.69 -1.52
C GLY A 121 5.62 4.49 -2.43
N GLY A 122 4.69 3.60 -2.09
CA GLY A 122 3.43 3.46 -2.83
C GLY A 122 3.54 2.60 -4.10
N SER A 123 2.43 2.58 -4.84
CA SER A 123 2.13 1.62 -5.90
C SER A 123 3.03 1.80 -7.14
N VAL A 124 3.53 3.01 -7.36
CA VAL A 124 4.50 3.31 -8.42
C VAL A 124 5.81 2.51 -8.26
N TYR A 125 6.21 2.12 -7.05
CA TYR A 125 7.38 1.24 -6.86
C TYR A 125 7.14 -0.18 -7.33
N GLY A 126 5.87 -0.62 -7.39
CA GLY A 126 5.49 -1.89 -8.00
C GLY A 126 5.39 -1.81 -9.52
N VAL A 127 5.62 -0.64 -10.11
CA VAL A 127 5.52 -0.38 -11.54
C VAL A 127 6.85 0.15 -12.10
N ASN A 128 7.22 1.39 -11.80
CA ASN A 128 8.34 2.08 -12.44
C ASN A 128 9.66 1.36 -12.20
N HIS A 129 9.97 1.10 -10.93
CA HIS A 129 11.22 0.45 -10.53
C HIS A 129 11.31 -1.00 -11.03
N VAL A 130 10.15 -1.67 -11.16
CA VAL A 130 10.09 -3.01 -11.74
C VAL A 130 10.36 -2.95 -13.24
N ALA A 131 9.72 -2.05 -13.97
CA ALA A 131 9.90 -1.89 -15.42
C ALA A 131 11.34 -1.46 -15.77
N ARG A 132 11.93 -0.55 -14.98
CA ARG A 132 13.27 0.02 -15.20
C ARG A 132 14.42 -0.83 -14.66
N ALA A 133 14.11 -1.90 -13.92
CA ALA A 133 15.10 -2.71 -13.22
C ALA A 133 15.98 -1.87 -12.26
N GLU A 134 15.37 -0.89 -11.60
CA GLU A 134 16.08 0.00 -10.68
C GLU A 134 16.36 -0.71 -9.35
N SER A 135 17.59 -0.56 -8.86
CA SER A 135 17.97 -1.05 -7.53
C SER A 135 17.40 -0.12 -6.47
N ILE A 136 16.60 -0.67 -5.56
CA ILE A 136 15.95 0.07 -4.48
C ILE A 136 16.17 -0.62 -3.14
N GLU A 137 15.92 0.13 -2.06
CA GLU A 137 16.01 -0.40 -0.70
C GLU A 137 15.09 -1.62 -0.49
N MET A 138 15.59 -2.63 0.21
CA MET A 138 14.88 -3.84 0.63
C MET A 138 15.42 -4.32 1.98
N LEU A 139 14.73 -5.26 2.65
CA LEU A 139 15.30 -5.91 3.83
C LEU A 139 16.53 -6.74 3.44
N ASP A 140 17.59 -6.64 4.24
CA ASP A 140 18.68 -7.59 4.23
C ASP A 140 18.31 -8.78 5.12
N VAL A 141 17.73 -9.83 4.52
CA VAL A 141 17.27 -11.02 5.26
C VAL A 141 18.37 -12.07 5.35
N THR A 142 19.44 -11.73 6.05
CA THR A 142 20.56 -12.64 6.35
C THR A 142 20.69 -12.84 7.86
N SER A 143 21.38 -13.89 8.33
CA SER A 143 21.57 -14.07 9.78
C SER A 143 22.41 -12.96 10.41
N THR A 144 23.24 -12.27 9.63
CA THR A 144 24.07 -11.18 10.14
C THR A 144 23.30 -9.86 10.21
N ALA A 145 22.35 -9.66 9.31
CA ALA A 145 21.55 -8.44 9.22
C ALA A 145 20.28 -8.48 10.07
N CYS A 146 19.78 -9.68 10.39
CA CYS A 146 18.55 -9.88 11.16
C CYS A 146 18.80 -10.44 12.57
N GLY A 147 17.74 -10.51 13.39
CA GLY A 147 17.68 -11.41 14.55
C GLY A 147 18.19 -10.86 15.88
N SER A 148 18.81 -9.68 15.88
CA SER A 148 19.28 -9.03 17.12
C SER A 148 18.16 -8.66 18.11
N SER A 149 16.90 -8.72 17.66
CA SER A 149 15.70 -8.57 18.48
C SER A 149 14.47 -9.14 17.75
N GLY A 150 13.43 -9.49 18.52
CA GLY A 150 12.20 -10.12 18.05
C GLY A 150 12.18 -11.64 18.26
N THR A 151 11.02 -12.26 18.03
CA THR A 151 10.79 -13.71 18.12
C THR A 151 10.33 -14.32 16.79
N GLY A 152 10.34 -13.53 15.71
CA GLY A 152 9.92 -13.98 14.38
C GLY A 152 8.41 -14.14 14.21
N THR A 153 7.61 -13.68 15.17
CA THR A 153 6.14 -13.79 15.13
C THR A 153 5.49 -12.56 14.50
N ALA A 154 4.18 -12.59 14.25
CA ALA A 154 3.45 -11.43 13.71
C ALA A 154 3.47 -10.22 14.65
N ALA A 155 3.35 -10.49 15.96
CA ALA A 155 3.33 -9.48 17.01
C ALA A 155 4.73 -9.00 17.39
N ASP A 156 5.74 -9.84 17.17
CA ASP A 156 7.13 -9.55 17.50
C ASP A 156 8.10 -10.14 16.43
N PRO A 157 8.10 -9.56 15.21
CA PRO A 157 8.94 -10.00 14.10
C PRO A 157 10.43 -9.71 14.34
N TYR A 158 11.31 -10.44 13.66
CA TYR A 158 12.75 -10.16 13.72
C TYR A 158 13.11 -8.85 13.05
N GLN A 159 13.92 -8.04 13.73
CA GLN A 159 14.44 -6.80 13.15
C GLN A 159 15.61 -7.08 12.22
N CYS A 160 15.63 -6.40 11.08
CA CYS A 160 16.70 -6.45 10.09
C CYS A 160 17.16 -5.06 9.64
N THR A 161 18.40 -4.97 9.17
CA THR A 161 18.90 -3.81 8.42
C THR A 161 18.39 -3.79 6.98
N LEU A 162 18.66 -2.70 6.27
CA LEU A 162 18.30 -2.53 4.86
C LEU A 162 19.53 -2.76 3.96
N THR A 163 19.28 -3.24 2.75
CA THR A 163 20.22 -3.32 1.63
C THR A 163 19.51 -2.82 0.36
N THR A 164 20.13 -2.94 -0.81
CA THR A 164 19.50 -2.60 -2.09
C THR A 164 19.41 -3.81 -3.01
N GLY A 165 18.35 -3.88 -3.81
CA GLY A 165 18.17 -4.92 -4.82
C GLY A 165 17.17 -4.51 -5.90
N ILE A 166 17.14 -5.28 -6.98
CA ILE A 166 16.20 -5.08 -8.08
C ILE A 166 14.97 -5.96 -7.83
N PRO A 167 13.74 -5.40 -7.83
CA PRO A 167 12.53 -6.20 -7.61
C PRO A 167 12.38 -7.31 -8.67
N ASP A 168 12.03 -8.51 -8.22
CA ASP A 168 11.62 -9.64 -9.06
C ASP A 168 10.16 -9.49 -9.53
N ALA A 169 9.34 -8.73 -8.81
CA ALA A 169 7.97 -8.38 -9.19
C ALA A 169 7.51 -7.11 -8.47
N GLY A 170 6.34 -6.61 -8.83
CA GLY A 170 5.69 -5.53 -8.10
C GLY A 170 4.19 -5.66 -7.96
N VAL A 171 3.66 -4.91 -7.00
CA VAL A 171 2.23 -4.83 -6.66
C VAL A 171 1.76 -3.39 -6.75
N SER A 172 0.62 -3.16 -7.38
CA SER A 172 0.04 -1.82 -7.53
C SER A 172 -1.47 -1.84 -7.39
N ASP A 173 -2.07 -0.79 -6.82
CA ASP A 173 -3.55 -0.66 -6.73
C ASP A 173 -4.23 -0.48 -8.09
N VAL A 174 -3.43 -0.23 -9.13
CA VAL A 174 -3.86 0.06 -10.49
C VAL A 174 -2.86 -0.44 -11.52
N ALA A 175 -3.34 -0.57 -12.76
CA ALA A 175 -2.54 -0.88 -13.92
C ALA A 175 -1.45 0.19 -14.17
N PRO A 176 -0.27 -0.21 -14.69
CA PRO A 176 0.83 0.70 -15.00
C PRO A 176 0.46 1.94 -15.82
N VAL A 177 -0.51 1.82 -16.73
CA VAL A 177 -0.95 2.91 -17.61
C VAL A 177 -1.49 4.13 -16.85
N LEU A 178 -1.97 3.95 -15.62
CA LEU A 178 -2.48 5.05 -14.80
C LEU A 178 -1.36 5.91 -14.18
N PHE A 179 -0.10 5.45 -14.13
CA PHE A 179 1.02 6.25 -13.63
C PHE A 179 1.52 7.23 -14.70
N LYS A 180 0.75 8.30 -14.91
CA LYS A 180 1.09 9.42 -15.81
C LYS A 180 1.55 10.64 -15.03
N SER A 181 2.63 11.24 -15.52
CA SER A 181 3.17 12.50 -15.04
C SER A 181 2.25 13.66 -15.44
N PRO A 182 2.09 14.70 -14.60
CA PRO A 182 2.77 14.91 -13.31
C PRO A 182 2.01 14.37 -12.09
N VAL A 183 0.76 13.95 -12.26
CA VAL A 183 -0.17 13.80 -11.14
C VAL A 183 -0.06 12.44 -10.46
N ASN A 184 0.12 11.36 -11.24
CA ASN A 184 0.12 10.00 -10.70
C ASN A 184 1.54 9.44 -10.51
N THR A 185 2.60 10.15 -10.89
CA THR A 185 4.00 9.73 -10.66
C THR A 185 4.56 10.30 -9.35
N GLU A 186 5.61 9.69 -8.80
CA GLU A 186 6.23 10.15 -7.55
C GLU A 186 7.17 11.35 -7.74
N GLY A 187 7.56 11.97 -6.62
CA GLY A 187 8.61 13.00 -6.57
C GLY A 187 8.06 14.42 -6.45
N GLU A 188 8.86 15.32 -5.86
CA GLU A 188 8.59 16.76 -5.86
C GLU A 188 8.70 17.34 -7.28
N VAL A 189 9.76 16.93 -7.98
CA VAL A 189 9.78 16.95 -9.44
C VAL A 189 9.17 15.61 -9.87
N PRO A 190 7.98 15.62 -10.51
CA PRO A 190 7.32 14.39 -10.90
C PRO A 190 8.23 13.54 -11.79
N ALA A 191 8.38 12.28 -11.44
CA ALA A 191 9.10 11.32 -12.25
C ALA A 191 8.40 11.16 -13.61
N GLU A 192 9.19 10.92 -14.65
CA GLU A 192 8.67 10.63 -15.98
C GLU A 192 7.79 9.38 -15.95
N ALA A 193 6.70 9.42 -16.74
CA ALA A 193 5.88 8.24 -16.97
C ALA A 193 6.69 7.16 -17.71
N LEU A 194 6.30 5.89 -17.57
CA LEU A 194 6.91 4.83 -18.35
C LEU A 194 6.63 5.03 -19.86
N SER A 195 7.69 4.92 -20.64
CA SER A 195 7.63 4.79 -22.09
C SER A 195 7.05 3.44 -22.51
N GLU A 196 6.62 3.33 -23.78
CA GLU A 196 6.14 2.07 -24.34
C GLU A 196 7.21 0.96 -24.25
N ALA A 197 8.48 1.31 -24.44
CA ALA A 197 9.60 0.36 -24.33
C ALA A 197 9.77 -0.15 -22.89
N GLU A 198 9.63 0.72 -21.88
CA GLU A 198 9.70 0.29 -20.48
C GLU A 198 8.46 -0.53 -20.10
N LEU A 199 7.27 -0.19 -20.60
CA LEU A 199 6.07 -1.00 -20.38
C LEU A 199 6.21 -2.40 -20.99
N ALA A 200 6.91 -2.53 -22.13
CA ALA A 200 7.22 -3.82 -22.74
C ALA A 200 8.20 -4.69 -21.91
N ASN A 201 8.83 -4.14 -20.87
CA ASN A 201 9.65 -4.93 -19.95
C ASN A 201 8.83 -5.80 -19.00
N PHE A 202 7.51 -5.67 -18.96
CA PHE A 202 6.66 -6.61 -18.24
C PHE A 202 6.41 -7.87 -19.07
N ALA A 203 6.73 -9.04 -18.51
CA ALA A 203 6.25 -10.32 -19.03
C ALA A 203 4.74 -10.48 -18.79
N SER A 204 4.26 -9.97 -17.67
CA SER A 204 2.84 -9.91 -17.36
C SER A 204 2.50 -8.72 -16.48
N ILE A 205 1.34 -8.13 -16.77
CA ILE A 205 0.63 -7.16 -15.92
C ILE A 205 -0.70 -7.83 -15.64
N THR A 206 -0.84 -8.44 -14.46
CA THR A 206 -2.02 -9.28 -14.16
C THR A 206 -2.83 -8.66 -13.04
N PRO A 207 -4.07 -8.20 -13.28
CA PRO A 207 -5.00 -7.91 -12.21
C PRO A 207 -5.22 -9.17 -11.37
N ILE A 208 -4.85 -9.12 -10.09
CA ILE A 208 -5.01 -10.24 -9.16
C ILE A 208 -6.37 -10.20 -8.48
N TYR A 209 -6.89 -9.04 -8.10
CA TYR A 209 -8.25 -8.90 -7.57
C TYR A 209 -8.73 -7.45 -7.65
N GLY A 210 -10.04 -7.25 -7.62
CA GLY A 210 -10.65 -5.94 -7.43
C GLY A 210 -10.73 -5.62 -5.94
N LEU A 211 -10.41 -4.40 -5.55
CA LEU A 211 -10.56 -3.89 -4.19
C LEU A 211 -11.50 -2.69 -4.21
N ALA A 212 -12.57 -2.74 -3.41
CA ALA A 212 -13.46 -1.61 -3.26
C ALA A 212 -12.74 -0.44 -2.56
N PHE A 213 -13.03 0.78 -3.00
CA PHE A 213 -12.60 2.03 -2.38
C PHE A 213 -13.82 2.78 -1.87
N GLY A 214 -13.62 3.63 -0.86
CA GLY A 214 -14.71 4.38 -0.24
C GLY A 214 -14.37 5.85 -0.06
N ILE A 215 -15.39 6.62 0.31
CA ILE A 215 -15.28 8.04 0.63
C ILE A 215 -15.32 8.22 2.15
N PRO A 216 -14.19 8.20 2.85
CA PRO A 216 -14.15 8.53 4.27
C PRO A 216 -14.42 10.02 4.47
N VAL A 217 -15.31 10.35 5.40
CA VAL A 217 -15.66 11.72 5.77
C VAL A 217 -15.69 11.82 7.28
N THR A 218 -15.24 12.95 7.81
CA THR A 218 -15.24 13.21 9.25
C THR A 218 -16.66 13.24 9.82
N SER A 219 -16.78 12.78 11.07
CA SER A 219 -18.04 12.58 11.79
C SER A 219 -18.77 13.88 12.14
N ASN A 220 -18.08 15.02 12.08
CA ASN A 220 -18.64 16.36 12.25
C ASN A 220 -19.24 16.94 10.94
N VAL A 221 -19.20 16.21 9.83
CA VAL A 221 -20.06 16.47 8.65
C VAL A 221 -21.39 15.77 8.88
N GLY A 222 -22.49 16.50 8.79
CA GLY A 222 -23.84 16.02 9.07
C GLY A 222 -24.16 14.69 8.40
N SER A 223 -24.78 13.78 9.16
CA SER A 223 -25.14 12.44 8.66
C SER A 223 -26.16 12.47 7.52
N SER A 224 -26.92 13.56 7.38
CA SER A 224 -27.90 13.80 6.31
C SER A 224 -27.27 14.28 5.00
N VAL A 225 -26.00 14.71 5.01
CA VAL A 225 -25.30 15.16 3.80
C VAL A 225 -25.23 14.00 2.82
N LYS A 226 -25.67 14.27 1.59
CA LYS A 226 -25.73 13.30 0.49
C LYS A 226 -24.55 13.54 -0.44
N PHE A 227 -23.77 12.49 -0.66
CA PHE A 227 -22.72 12.51 -1.67
C PHE A 227 -23.21 11.83 -2.93
N ASN A 228 -22.82 12.35 -4.09
CA ASN A 228 -22.88 11.64 -5.35
C ASN A 228 -21.51 11.77 -6.04
N ARG A 229 -21.31 11.05 -7.14
CA ARG A 229 -20.03 11.09 -7.86
C ARG A 229 -19.63 12.49 -8.31
N ALA A 230 -20.57 13.30 -8.81
CA ALA A 230 -20.28 14.65 -9.28
C ALA A 230 -19.82 15.57 -8.15
N THR A 231 -20.47 15.53 -6.99
CA THR A 231 -20.07 16.32 -5.81
C THR A 231 -18.69 15.91 -5.32
N VAL A 232 -18.43 14.60 -5.18
CA VAL A 232 -17.11 14.12 -4.74
C VAL A 232 -16.03 14.47 -5.76
N ALA A 233 -16.32 14.33 -7.05
CA ALA A 233 -15.41 14.74 -8.12
C ALA A 233 -15.08 16.23 -8.04
N ALA A 234 -16.10 17.09 -7.92
CA ALA A 234 -15.92 18.53 -7.82
C ALA A 234 -15.08 18.94 -6.60
N ILE A 235 -15.25 18.27 -5.45
CA ILE A 235 -14.37 18.49 -4.30
C ILE A 235 -12.93 18.08 -4.64
N MET A 236 -12.73 16.86 -5.14
CA MET A 236 -11.39 16.30 -5.37
C MET A 236 -10.59 17.00 -6.46
N THR A 237 -11.27 17.65 -7.42
CA THR A 237 -10.65 18.50 -8.45
C THR A 237 -10.60 19.98 -8.04
N GLY A 238 -11.06 20.32 -6.84
CA GLY A 238 -11.03 21.68 -6.28
C GLY A 238 -12.02 22.67 -6.90
N ASN A 239 -13.04 22.18 -7.61
CA ASN A 239 -14.15 22.98 -8.09
C ASN A 239 -15.13 23.37 -6.97
N ILE A 240 -15.06 22.70 -5.82
CA ILE A 240 -15.78 23.03 -4.59
C ILE A 240 -14.77 23.10 -3.44
N GLY A 241 -14.78 24.21 -2.70
CA GLY A 241 -13.86 24.45 -1.59
C GLY A 241 -14.56 24.51 -0.23
N ALA A 242 -15.85 24.82 -0.17
CA ALA A 242 -16.59 24.99 1.08
C ALA A 242 -17.71 23.96 1.24
N TRP A 243 -17.95 23.53 2.48
CA TRP A 243 -19.03 22.57 2.76
C TRP A 243 -20.42 23.12 2.48
N SER A 244 -20.61 24.44 2.51
CA SER A 244 -21.88 25.10 2.16
C SER A 244 -22.26 24.93 0.68
N GLU A 245 -21.28 24.66 -0.19
CA GLU A 245 -21.51 24.33 -1.61
C GLU A 245 -21.95 22.87 -1.81
N VAL A 246 -21.65 22.00 -0.83
CA VAL A 246 -22.07 20.59 -0.80
C VAL A 246 -23.47 20.46 -0.22
N ASP A 247 -23.71 21.10 0.92
CA ASP A 247 -25.00 21.13 1.60
C ASP A 247 -25.14 22.47 2.35
N SER A 248 -26.22 23.20 2.12
CA SER A 248 -26.46 24.52 2.73
C SER A 248 -26.56 24.53 4.26
N ALA A 249 -26.79 23.36 4.88
CA ALA A 249 -26.78 23.22 6.34
C ALA A 249 -25.36 23.07 6.91
N GLU A 250 -24.37 22.89 6.04
CA GLU A 250 -22.97 22.79 6.41
C GLU A 250 -22.24 24.12 6.16
N SER A 251 -21.09 24.26 6.80
CA SER A 251 -20.22 25.44 6.71
C SER A 251 -18.76 25.04 6.96
N GLY A 252 -17.86 25.97 6.63
CA GLY A 252 -16.42 25.83 6.79
C GLY A 252 -15.72 25.25 5.57
N ASP A 253 -14.40 25.34 5.60
CA ASP A 253 -13.48 24.84 4.59
C ASP A 253 -13.53 23.31 4.45
N ILE A 254 -13.30 22.83 3.23
CA ILE A 254 -13.11 21.40 2.96
C ILE A 254 -11.63 21.06 3.09
N VAL A 255 -11.33 20.11 3.98
CA VAL A 255 -10.02 19.48 4.04
C VAL A 255 -10.04 18.17 3.23
N ILE A 256 -9.16 18.04 2.26
CA ILE A 256 -8.90 16.79 1.53
C ILE A 256 -7.70 16.09 2.18
N CYS A 257 -7.96 14.93 2.80
CA CYS A 257 -6.94 14.03 3.31
C CYS A 257 -6.64 12.96 2.25
N ARG A 258 -5.56 13.15 1.48
CA ARG A 258 -5.25 12.27 0.34
C ARG A 258 -3.81 11.79 0.36
N ARG A 259 -3.47 10.84 -0.52
CA ARG A 259 -2.10 10.33 -0.64
C ARG A 259 -1.26 11.22 -1.55
N THR A 260 0.06 11.26 -1.32
CA THR A 260 1.00 11.90 -2.25
C THR A 260 0.92 11.26 -3.65
N PRO A 261 1.28 12.00 -4.72
CA PRO A 261 1.54 11.43 -6.04
C PRO A 261 2.43 10.16 -6.01
N GLY A 262 2.21 9.24 -6.95
CA GLY A 262 2.82 7.90 -6.94
C GLY A 262 2.02 6.83 -6.18
N SER A 263 0.93 7.20 -5.51
CA SER A 263 0.01 6.28 -4.84
C SER A 263 -1.04 5.73 -5.79
N GLY A 264 -1.19 4.41 -5.86
CA GLY A 264 -2.27 3.77 -6.62
C GLY A 264 -3.64 4.10 -6.05
N THR A 265 -3.79 4.15 -4.73
CA THR A 265 -4.99 4.67 -4.04
C THR A 265 -5.39 6.04 -4.58
N GLN A 266 -4.43 6.96 -4.74
CA GLN A 266 -4.70 8.27 -5.32
C GLN A 266 -5.06 8.17 -6.80
N ALA A 267 -4.36 7.33 -7.56
CA ALA A 267 -4.63 7.11 -8.98
C ALA A 267 -6.04 6.54 -9.22
N VAL A 268 -6.54 5.63 -8.37
CA VAL A 268 -7.93 5.14 -8.38
C VAL A 268 -8.89 6.31 -8.24
N MET A 269 -8.66 7.20 -7.27
CA MET A 269 -9.52 8.34 -7.06
C MET A 269 -9.46 9.33 -8.23
N ASN A 270 -8.27 9.59 -8.77
CA ASN A 270 -8.08 10.49 -9.89
C ASN A 270 -8.79 9.96 -11.15
N LEU A 271 -8.75 8.65 -11.37
CA LEU A 271 -9.52 7.98 -12.41
C LEU A 271 -11.03 8.13 -12.17
N TRP A 272 -11.51 7.81 -10.98
CA TRP A 272 -12.94 7.80 -10.70
C TRP A 272 -13.56 9.21 -10.66
N ALA A 273 -12.86 10.18 -10.06
CA ALA A 273 -13.31 11.55 -9.92
C ALA A 273 -13.10 12.39 -11.20
N GLY A 274 -11.91 12.29 -11.80
CA GLY A 274 -11.49 13.17 -12.88
C GLY A 274 -11.30 12.48 -14.24
N ASN A 275 -11.51 11.17 -14.33
CA ASN A 275 -11.13 10.36 -15.50
C ASN A 275 -9.64 10.47 -15.86
N TYR A 276 -8.79 10.88 -14.90
CA TYR A 276 -7.35 11.05 -15.13
C TYR A 276 -6.63 9.71 -14.99
N PRO A 277 -5.72 9.34 -15.91
CA PRO A 277 -5.22 10.09 -17.07
C PRO A 277 -5.85 9.66 -18.40
N CYS A 278 -7.05 9.08 -18.37
CA CYS A 278 -7.61 8.27 -19.45
C CYS A 278 -8.29 9.08 -20.59
N SER A 279 -8.40 10.39 -20.45
CA SER A 279 -8.96 11.28 -21.47
C SER A 279 -8.16 12.59 -21.56
N ALA A 280 -8.18 13.23 -22.72
CA ALA A 280 -7.64 14.58 -22.91
C ALA A 280 -8.42 15.64 -22.08
N ASP A 281 -9.70 15.39 -21.82
CA ASP A 281 -10.56 16.26 -21.01
C ASP A 281 -10.54 15.88 -19.51
N ALA A 282 -9.64 14.98 -19.11
CA ALA A 282 -9.51 14.56 -17.73
C ALA A 282 -9.23 15.76 -16.81
N GLN A 283 -9.89 15.77 -15.66
CA GLN A 283 -9.70 16.81 -14.66
C GLN A 283 -8.56 16.42 -13.73
N GLU A 284 -7.58 17.31 -13.60
CA GLU A 284 -6.51 17.12 -12.64
C GLU A 284 -7.06 17.29 -11.21
N PRO A 285 -6.61 16.47 -10.25
CA PRO A 285 -7.03 16.58 -8.87
C PRO A 285 -6.34 17.78 -8.21
N ALA A 286 -7.06 18.49 -7.35
CA ALA A 286 -6.50 19.63 -6.60
C ALA A 286 -5.36 19.18 -5.69
N ASP A 287 -4.26 19.93 -5.63
CA ASP A 287 -3.07 19.54 -4.86
C ASP A 287 -2.78 20.42 -3.66
N ARG A 288 -1.68 20.14 -2.94
CA ARG A 288 -1.32 20.86 -1.72
C ARG A 288 -1.17 22.38 -1.89
N TYR A 289 -1.02 22.87 -3.11
CA TYR A 289 -0.94 24.30 -3.42
C TYR A 289 -2.32 24.92 -3.72
N ALA A 290 -3.41 24.17 -3.59
CA ALA A 290 -4.77 24.68 -3.75
C ALA A 290 -5.14 25.78 -2.74
N SER A 291 -4.38 25.93 -1.65
CA SER A 291 -4.49 27.06 -0.73
C SER A 291 -3.14 27.43 -0.11
N GLY A 292 -3.13 28.52 0.68
CA GLY A 292 -1.97 28.96 1.45
C GLY A 292 -1.67 28.16 2.72
N ALA A 293 -2.34 27.01 2.93
CA ALA A 293 -2.13 26.17 4.13
C ALA A 293 -0.76 25.46 4.13
N TRP A 294 -0.16 25.26 2.96
CA TRP A 294 1.15 24.62 2.80
C TRP A 294 2.29 25.64 2.82
N ASP A 295 3.26 25.45 3.71
CA ASP A 295 4.53 26.17 3.73
C ASP A 295 5.67 25.25 3.26
N GLU A 296 6.18 25.54 2.06
CA GLU A 296 7.28 24.80 1.42
C GLU A 296 8.59 24.86 2.22
N ALA A 297 8.89 25.99 2.85
CA ALA A 297 10.16 26.21 3.53
C ALA A 297 10.22 25.47 4.87
N SER A 298 9.11 25.49 5.62
CA SER A 298 9.01 24.78 6.90
C SER A 298 8.44 23.35 6.78
N LYS A 299 8.02 22.94 5.58
CA LYS A 299 7.38 21.65 5.30
C LYS A 299 6.21 21.38 6.26
N THR A 300 5.37 22.39 6.43
CA THR A 300 4.27 22.37 7.41
C THR A 300 2.94 22.71 6.73
N PHE A 301 1.92 21.92 7.05
CA PHE A 301 0.53 22.30 6.80
C PHE A 301 -0.04 22.94 8.06
N THR A 302 -0.47 24.19 7.95
CA THR A 302 -1.24 24.86 9.01
C THR A 302 -2.65 25.05 8.51
N ALA A 303 -3.57 24.19 8.97
CA ALA A 303 -4.97 24.38 8.67
C ALA A 303 -5.48 25.60 9.42
N VAL A 304 -6.19 26.49 8.72
CA VAL A 304 -6.93 27.60 9.32
C VAL A 304 -8.39 27.36 9.02
N ASN A 305 -9.24 27.34 10.05
CA ASN A 305 -10.67 27.16 9.88
C ASN A 305 -11.27 28.49 9.40
N GLY A 306 -11.29 28.68 8.08
CA GLY A 306 -11.91 29.83 7.41
C GLY A 306 -13.28 29.49 6.83
N GLU A 307 -13.93 30.50 6.28
CA GLU A 307 -15.09 30.32 5.40
C GLU A 307 -14.65 30.54 3.95
N GLY A 308 -14.45 29.47 3.19
CA GLY A 308 -14.43 29.53 1.71
C GLY A 308 -13.21 28.95 1.00
N GLY A 309 -12.40 28.11 1.64
CA GLY A 309 -11.15 27.58 1.07
C GLY A 309 -11.05 26.05 1.03
N LEU A 310 -10.29 25.55 0.07
CA LEU A 310 -9.91 24.14 -0.02
C LEU A 310 -8.54 23.91 0.60
N ILE A 311 -8.40 22.94 1.50
CA ILE A 311 -7.11 22.55 2.08
C ILE A 311 -6.80 21.13 1.62
N VAL A 312 -5.68 20.92 0.93
CA VAL A 312 -5.28 19.59 0.48
C VAL A 312 -4.06 19.12 1.25
N VAL A 313 -4.24 18.13 2.11
CA VAL A 313 -3.15 17.50 2.87
C VAL A 313 -2.73 16.21 2.17
N GLU A 314 -1.49 16.20 1.69
CA GLU A 314 -0.89 15.02 1.05
C GLU A 314 -0.15 14.15 2.07
N ASN A 315 -0.47 12.86 2.05
CA ASN A 315 -0.05 11.89 3.06
C ASN A 315 0.75 10.75 2.44
N ALA A 316 1.84 10.34 3.09
CA ALA A 316 2.74 9.32 2.55
C ALA A 316 2.13 7.91 2.58
N SER A 317 1.20 7.64 3.50
CA SER A 317 0.56 6.33 3.69
C SER A 317 -0.95 6.44 3.94
N SER A 318 -1.68 5.34 3.77
CA SER A 318 -3.12 5.29 4.12
C SER A 318 -3.34 5.50 5.63
N ASP A 319 -2.39 5.10 6.48
CA ASP A 319 -2.42 5.42 7.91
C ASP A 319 -2.25 6.91 8.22
N ASP A 320 -1.49 7.64 7.39
CA ASP A 320 -1.38 9.10 7.50
C ASP A 320 -2.67 9.78 7.05
N VAL A 321 -3.37 9.23 6.05
CA VAL A 321 -4.72 9.71 5.68
C VAL A 321 -5.71 9.49 6.83
N VAL A 322 -5.67 8.33 7.51
CA VAL A 322 -6.47 8.08 8.72
C VAL A 322 -6.11 9.10 9.80
N SER A 323 -4.82 9.34 10.04
CA SER A 323 -4.35 10.33 11.02
C SER A 323 -4.83 11.74 10.68
N CYS A 324 -4.82 12.11 9.39
CA CYS A 324 -5.37 13.36 8.89
C CYS A 324 -6.86 13.51 9.24
N LEU A 325 -7.66 12.50 8.92
CA LEU A 325 -9.11 12.50 9.22
C LEU A 325 -9.39 12.56 10.72
N ASP A 326 -8.65 11.80 11.53
CA ASP A 326 -8.81 11.80 12.98
C ASP A 326 -8.42 13.15 13.60
N LYS A 327 -7.30 13.73 13.15
CA LYS A 327 -6.78 15.01 13.66
C LYS A 327 -7.56 16.22 13.14
N ALA A 328 -8.17 16.14 11.96
CA ALA A 328 -9.10 17.15 11.48
C ALA A 328 -10.24 17.39 12.51
N VAL A 329 -10.81 16.32 13.06
CA VAL A 329 -11.84 16.43 14.11
C VAL A 329 -11.23 16.75 15.47
N ALA A 330 -10.26 15.97 15.93
CA ALA A 330 -9.78 16.02 17.31
C ALA A 330 -8.77 17.14 17.61
N GLY A 331 -8.14 17.69 16.57
CA GLY A 331 -7.07 18.67 16.69
C GLY A 331 -5.70 18.06 17.01
N GLY A 332 -4.72 18.96 17.15
CA GLY A 332 -3.31 18.68 17.37
C GLY A 332 -2.54 18.42 16.08
N THR A 333 -1.32 17.90 16.25
CA THR A 333 -0.39 17.65 15.15
C THR A 333 -0.20 16.16 14.87
N TYR A 334 0.23 15.86 13.64
CA TYR A 334 0.86 14.59 13.29
C TYR A 334 1.95 14.80 12.24
N SER A 335 2.81 13.80 12.06
CA SER A 335 3.88 13.84 11.06
C SER A 335 3.63 12.84 9.93
N THR A 336 3.90 13.27 8.71
CA THR A 336 3.87 12.48 7.48
C THR A 336 5.15 12.76 6.67
N LYS A 337 5.20 12.40 5.40
CA LYS A 337 6.27 12.78 4.48
C LYS A 337 5.71 13.45 3.22
N ASP A 338 6.48 14.38 2.66
CA ASP A 338 6.20 14.99 1.35
C ASP A 338 6.61 14.08 0.18
N ARG A 339 6.54 14.60 -1.04
CA ARG A 339 6.81 13.84 -2.28
C ARG A 339 8.30 13.50 -2.43
N SER A 340 9.19 14.14 -1.68
CA SER A 340 10.63 13.83 -1.60
C SER A 340 10.99 12.89 -0.45
N GLY A 341 10.00 12.53 0.39
CA GLY A 341 10.23 11.75 1.59
C GLY A 341 10.70 12.56 2.80
N ALA A 342 10.75 13.89 2.70
CA ALA A 342 11.06 14.77 3.83
C ALA A 342 9.91 14.78 4.83
N THR A 343 10.21 14.85 6.12
CA THR A 343 9.19 14.89 7.17
C THR A 343 8.35 16.16 7.05
N VAL A 344 7.03 15.98 7.09
CA VAL A 344 6.03 17.06 7.08
C VAL A 344 5.28 17.06 8.40
N THR A 345 5.07 18.25 8.96
CA THR A 345 4.16 18.43 10.10
C THR A 345 2.81 18.93 9.61
N VAL A 346 1.73 18.31 10.06
CA VAL A 346 0.37 18.79 9.83
C VAL A 346 -0.22 19.23 11.16
N ASP A 347 -0.66 20.47 11.24
CA ASP A 347 -1.24 21.09 12.43
C ASP A 347 -2.69 21.48 12.20
N PHE A 348 -3.59 20.83 12.94
CA PHE A 348 -5.02 21.14 12.98
C PHE A 348 -5.40 21.97 14.22
N GLY A 349 -4.44 22.44 15.03
CA GLY A 349 -4.71 23.26 16.20
C GLY A 349 -5.73 22.63 17.14
N ASN A 350 -6.90 23.26 17.32
CA ASN A 350 -7.97 22.76 18.18
C ASN A 350 -8.91 21.74 17.52
N GLY A 351 -8.71 21.41 16.24
CA GLY A 351 -9.60 20.51 15.49
C GLY A 351 -10.91 21.17 15.06
N GLY A 352 -11.94 20.33 14.85
CA GLY A 352 -13.24 20.76 14.35
C GLY A 352 -13.33 20.96 12.85
N TYR A 353 -12.29 20.60 12.10
CA TYR A 353 -12.28 20.64 10.63
C TYR A 353 -13.16 19.53 10.07
N LYS A 354 -13.80 19.82 8.95
CA LYS A 354 -14.58 18.85 8.19
C LYS A 354 -13.76 18.38 7.00
N ALA A 355 -13.46 17.08 6.97
CA ALA A 355 -12.55 16.50 6.00
C ALA A 355 -13.21 15.36 5.23
N ILE A 356 -12.75 15.20 3.99
CA ILE A 356 -13.01 14.07 3.11
C ILE A 356 -11.65 13.46 2.75
N GLY A 357 -11.59 12.15 2.56
CA GLY A 357 -10.35 11.51 2.15
C GLY A 357 -10.52 10.47 1.07
N VAL A 358 -9.43 9.73 0.83
CA VAL A 358 -9.39 8.61 -0.10
C VAL A 358 -8.77 7.42 0.61
N LEU A 359 -9.55 6.35 0.78
CA LEU A 359 -9.09 5.11 1.39
C LEU A 359 -9.71 3.91 0.67
N SER A 360 -8.91 2.87 0.51
CA SER A 360 -9.39 1.52 0.19
C SER A 360 -10.23 0.97 1.35
N MET A 361 -11.17 0.09 1.02
CA MET A 361 -12.09 -0.51 1.99
C MET A 361 -11.42 -1.60 2.85
N ASP A 362 -10.17 -1.99 2.60
CA ASP A 362 -9.37 -2.77 3.55
C ASP A 362 -9.16 -2.02 4.89
N SER A 363 -9.30 -0.68 4.87
CA SER A 363 -9.32 0.19 6.04
C SER A 363 -10.69 0.27 6.72
N LEU A 364 -11.71 -0.46 6.25
CA LEU A 364 -13.07 -0.45 6.81
C LEU A 364 -13.11 -0.76 8.31
N ALA A 365 -12.20 -1.61 8.80
CA ALA A 365 -12.07 -1.90 10.22
C ALA A 365 -11.68 -0.68 11.08
N LYS A 366 -11.28 0.46 10.48
CA LYS A 366 -10.99 1.73 11.15
C LYS A 366 -12.18 2.71 11.11
N SER A 367 -13.18 2.48 10.24
CA SER A 367 -14.45 3.21 10.21
C SER A 367 -15.34 2.71 11.34
N LYS A 368 -15.20 3.31 12.53
CA LYS A 368 -15.92 2.91 13.75
C LYS A 368 -17.18 3.76 13.95
N ALA A 369 -18.20 3.20 14.60
CA ALA A 369 -19.44 3.92 14.89
C ALA A 369 -19.21 5.17 15.75
N ALA A 370 -18.26 5.09 16.70
CA ALA A 370 -17.82 6.19 17.56
C ALA A 370 -16.47 6.81 17.11
N GLY A 371 -16.03 6.54 15.89
CA GLY A 371 -14.80 7.10 15.32
C GLY A 371 -14.97 8.55 14.86
N ASN A 372 -13.84 9.24 14.66
CA ASN A 372 -13.83 10.62 14.18
C ASN A 372 -14.19 10.74 12.71
N TRP A 373 -14.23 9.64 11.96
CA TRP A 373 -14.63 9.59 10.55
C TRP A 373 -15.29 8.25 10.25
N GLN A 374 -16.09 8.23 9.17
CA GLN A 374 -16.68 7.02 8.63
C GLN A 374 -16.69 7.05 7.10
N PHE A 375 -16.68 5.88 6.46
CA PHE A 375 -17.02 5.77 5.04
C PHE A 375 -18.48 6.16 4.81
N ARG A 376 -18.73 7.01 3.81
CA ARG A 376 -20.05 7.50 3.43
C ARG A 376 -20.61 6.78 2.21
N SER A 377 -21.93 6.74 2.12
CA SER A 377 -22.62 6.28 0.93
C SER A 377 -22.53 7.27 -0.22
N LEU A 378 -22.75 6.78 -1.43
CA LEU A 378 -23.07 7.60 -2.61
C LEU A 378 -24.58 7.55 -2.91
N ASP A 379 -25.07 8.50 -3.69
CA ASP A 379 -26.47 8.62 -4.13
C ASP A 379 -27.50 8.60 -2.99
N GLY A 380 -27.10 9.08 -1.81
CA GLY A 380 -27.93 9.13 -0.61
C GLY A 380 -27.10 9.44 0.63
N ALA A 381 -27.79 9.57 1.75
CA ALA A 381 -27.17 9.83 3.04
C ALA A 381 -26.89 8.52 3.76
N GLY A 382 -25.82 8.47 4.55
CA GLY A 382 -25.50 7.29 5.33
C GLY A 382 -24.01 7.04 5.55
N LYS A 383 -23.74 6.01 6.35
CA LYS A 383 -22.40 5.55 6.71
C LYS A 383 -22.30 4.04 6.78
N ILE A 384 -21.11 3.51 6.50
CA ILE A 384 -20.74 2.11 6.72
C ILE A 384 -19.63 2.03 7.76
N THR A 385 -19.80 1.13 8.73
CA THR A 385 -18.91 0.96 9.89
C THR A 385 -18.60 -0.50 10.14
N TRP A 386 -17.46 -0.77 10.79
CA TRP A 386 -17.08 -2.13 11.12
C TRP A 386 -16.36 -2.20 12.47
N ASP A 387 -17.16 -2.21 13.54
CA ASP A 387 -16.65 -2.23 14.91
C ASP A 387 -16.06 -3.58 15.30
N ASN A 388 -16.71 -4.67 14.87
CA ASN A 388 -16.31 -6.05 15.16
C ASN A 388 -16.08 -6.83 13.85
N THR A 389 -14.83 -7.21 13.58
CA THR A 389 -14.42 -7.90 12.34
C THR A 389 -14.90 -9.35 12.25
N ALA A 390 -15.46 -9.89 13.33
CA ALA A 390 -16.10 -11.21 13.36
C ALA A 390 -17.49 -11.21 12.69
N ILE A 391 -18.15 -10.06 12.59
CA ILE A 391 -19.46 -9.90 11.93
C ILE A 391 -19.33 -9.11 10.63
N ALA A 392 -20.41 -9.04 9.85
CA ALA A 392 -20.47 -8.22 8.65
C ALA A 392 -20.46 -6.71 8.99
N PRO A 393 -20.00 -5.84 8.07
CA PRO A 393 -20.10 -4.39 8.22
C PRO A 393 -21.55 -3.93 8.39
N VAL A 394 -21.74 -2.84 9.13
CA VAL A 394 -23.06 -2.25 9.38
C VAL A 394 -23.21 -0.99 8.55
N THR A 395 -24.26 -0.96 7.72
CA THR A 395 -24.68 0.23 6.97
C THR A 395 -25.86 0.91 7.67
N THR A 396 -25.93 2.24 7.55
CA THR A 396 -27.07 3.04 8.04
C THR A 396 -27.36 4.15 7.05
N GLY A 397 -28.63 4.42 6.75
CA GLY A 397 -29.05 5.44 5.80
C GLY A 397 -29.67 4.85 4.53
N THR A 398 -29.74 5.67 3.47
CA THR A 398 -30.46 5.37 2.22
C THR A 398 -29.58 5.33 0.97
N GLY A 399 -28.31 5.69 1.08
CA GLY A 399 -27.40 5.67 -0.06
C GLY A 399 -26.87 4.28 -0.40
N LYS A 400 -26.12 4.21 -1.50
CA LYS A 400 -25.37 3.04 -1.96
C LYS A 400 -24.07 2.94 -1.19
N PHE A 401 -23.75 1.74 -0.73
CA PHE A 401 -22.52 1.46 0.01
C PHE A 401 -21.65 0.47 -0.77
N PRO A 402 -20.33 0.48 -0.54
CA PRO A 402 -19.43 -0.59 -0.98
C PRO A 402 -19.65 -1.87 -0.14
N THR A 403 -20.87 -2.41 -0.12
CA THR A 403 -21.11 -3.74 0.47
C THR A 403 -20.57 -4.80 -0.46
N LYS A 404 -20.41 -6.02 0.06
CA LYS A 404 -19.98 -7.16 -0.75
C LYS A 404 -20.91 -7.32 -1.95
N GLU A 405 -22.22 -7.30 -1.73
CA GLU A 405 -23.25 -7.49 -2.74
C GLU A 405 -23.23 -6.40 -3.82
N ALA A 406 -23.17 -5.13 -3.40
CA ALA A 406 -23.13 -4.00 -4.35
C ALA A 406 -21.82 -3.96 -5.14
N TYR A 407 -20.72 -4.45 -4.56
CA TYR A 407 -19.47 -4.56 -5.27
C TYR A 407 -19.47 -5.72 -6.26
N GLU A 408 -20.02 -6.88 -5.86
CA GLU A 408 -20.18 -8.07 -6.70
C GLU A 408 -20.99 -7.73 -7.96
N SER A 409 -22.14 -7.06 -7.83
CA SER A 409 -23.00 -6.67 -8.96
C SER A 409 -22.44 -5.52 -9.83
N GLY A 410 -21.33 -4.88 -9.42
CA GLY A 410 -20.80 -3.68 -10.09
C GLY A 410 -21.63 -2.41 -9.86
N ASP A 411 -22.60 -2.41 -8.94
CA ASP A 411 -23.32 -1.21 -8.52
C ASP A 411 -22.43 -0.19 -7.81
N TRP A 412 -21.33 -0.67 -7.21
CA TRP A 412 -20.24 0.14 -6.69
C TRP A 412 -19.04 0.14 -7.64
N ASP A 413 -18.73 1.30 -8.24
CA ASP A 413 -17.71 1.43 -9.28
C ASP A 413 -16.43 2.17 -8.83
N LEU A 414 -16.37 2.65 -7.58
CA LEU A 414 -15.14 3.19 -7.00
C LEU A 414 -14.26 2.03 -6.50
N GLN A 415 -13.32 1.60 -7.33
CA GLN A 415 -12.49 0.42 -7.08
C GLN A 415 -11.10 0.51 -7.70
N GLY A 416 -10.13 -0.13 -7.04
CA GLY A 416 -8.83 -0.46 -7.60
C GLY A 416 -8.83 -1.87 -8.20
N TRP A 417 -8.04 -2.08 -9.24
CA TRP A 417 -7.73 -3.42 -9.74
C TRP A 417 -6.27 -3.66 -9.42
N GLU A 418 -6.08 -4.36 -8.30
CA GLU A 418 -4.77 -4.68 -7.77
C GLU A 418 -4.01 -5.49 -8.81
N SER A 419 -2.90 -4.96 -9.30
CA SER A 419 -2.08 -5.56 -10.34
C SER A 419 -0.82 -6.16 -9.75
N PHE A 420 -0.45 -7.32 -10.26
CA PHE A 420 0.82 -7.97 -10.02
C PHE A 420 1.65 -7.95 -11.31
N ASN A 421 2.80 -7.28 -11.24
CA ASN A 421 3.58 -6.91 -12.41
C ASN A 421 4.91 -7.69 -12.38
N ILE A 422 5.07 -8.64 -13.30
CA ILE A 422 6.26 -9.49 -13.40
C ILE A 422 7.09 -9.04 -14.61
N PRO A 423 8.35 -8.62 -14.42
CA PRO A 423 9.20 -8.22 -15.51
C PRO A 423 9.74 -9.43 -16.30
N THR A 424 10.10 -9.23 -17.57
CA THR A 424 10.65 -10.26 -18.46
C THR A 424 11.95 -10.88 -17.97
N ARG A 425 12.72 -10.17 -17.12
CA ARG A 425 13.92 -10.69 -16.48
C ARG A 425 13.65 -11.75 -15.41
N THR A 426 12.44 -11.78 -14.85
CA THR A 426 12.08 -12.76 -13.81
C THR A 426 11.70 -14.06 -14.48
N THR A 427 12.55 -15.06 -14.34
CA THR A 427 12.47 -16.32 -15.10
C THR A 427 12.65 -17.54 -14.18
N GLY A 428 12.47 -18.74 -14.74
CA GLY A 428 12.72 -20.01 -14.07
C GLY A 428 11.88 -20.19 -12.81
N ALA A 429 12.50 -20.75 -11.76
CA ALA A 429 11.80 -21.12 -10.54
C ALA A 429 11.15 -19.93 -9.79
N LYS A 430 11.74 -18.72 -9.88
CA LYS A 430 11.13 -17.49 -9.35
C LYS A 430 9.83 -17.15 -10.07
N LEU A 431 9.84 -17.20 -11.41
CA LEU A 431 8.66 -16.96 -12.22
C LEU A 431 7.55 -17.97 -11.90
N ASP A 432 7.89 -19.25 -11.75
CA ASP A 432 6.92 -20.29 -11.38
C ASP A 432 6.27 -20.03 -10.02
N LEU A 433 7.05 -19.65 -9.00
CA LEU A 433 6.54 -19.26 -7.68
C LEU A 433 5.60 -18.06 -7.78
N LEU A 434 6.00 -17.01 -8.50
CA LEU A 434 5.22 -15.79 -8.66
C LEU A 434 3.91 -16.02 -9.43
N ASN A 435 3.93 -16.86 -10.47
CA ASN A 435 2.72 -17.25 -11.18
C ASN A 435 1.75 -18.03 -10.28
N LYS A 436 2.25 -18.87 -9.37
CA LYS A 436 1.41 -19.52 -8.36
C LYS A 436 0.86 -18.54 -7.34
N PHE A 437 1.64 -17.53 -6.93
CA PHE A 437 1.14 -16.44 -6.11
C PHE A 437 -0.01 -15.72 -6.82
N VAL A 438 0.16 -15.29 -8.08
CA VAL A 438 -0.86 -14.61 -8.88
C VAL A 438 -2.16 -15.43 -8.93
N ALA A 439 -2.07 -16.70 -9.29
CA ALA A 439 -3.24 -17.59 -9.36
C ALA A 439 -3.97 -17.72 -8.01
N ASN A 440 -3.22 -17.79 -6.91
CA ASN A 440 -3.78 -17.89 -5.57
C ASN A 440 -4.39 -16.57 -5.09
N ALA A 441 -3.74 -15.44 -5.38
CA ALA A 441 -4.17 -14.12 -4.95
C ALA A 441 -5.53 -13.73 -5.55
N GLY A 442 -5.81 -14.14 -6.79
CA GLY A 442 -7.11 -13.92 -7.42
C GLY A 442 -8.17 -14.98 -7.15
N ASN A 443 -7.86 -16.01 -6.36
CA ASN A 443 -8.85 -17.04 -6.03
C ASN A 443 -9.90 -16.51 -5.05
N PRO A 444 -11.21 -16.58 -5.36
CA PRO A 444 -12.28 -16.17 -4.45
C PRO A 444 -12.18 -16.81 -3.05
N ALA A 445 -11.78 -18.09 -2.97
CA ALA A 445 -11.61 -18.77 -1.69
C ALA A 445 -10.47 -18.18 -0.85
N THR A 446 -9.39 -17.75 -1.50
CA THR A 446 -8.28 -17.06 -0.83
C THR A 446 -8.74 -15.69 -0.34
N LEU A 447 -9.41 -14.91 -1.19
CA LEU A 447 -9.98 -13.61 -0.80
C LEU A 447 -10.97 -13.73 0.37
N ALA A 448 -11.80 -14.78 0.38
CA ALA A 448 -12.73 -15.09 1.47
C ALA A 448 -12.02 -15.43 2.79
N SER A 449 -10.86 -16.09 2.70
CA SER A 449 -10.09 -16.51 3.87
C SER A 449 -9.33 -15.36 4.54
N VAL A 450 -8.99 -14.31 3.78
CA VAL A 450 -8.25 -13.15 4.29
C VAL A 450 -9.22 -12.18 4.95
N SER A 451 -9.16 -12.07 6.28
CA SER A 451 -10.12 -11.26 7.07
C SER A 451 -10.19 -9.79 6.65
N ALA A 452 -9.09 -9.21 6.15
CA ALA A 452 -9.04 -7.83 5.65
C ALA A 452 -9.72 -7.65 4.28
N LEU A 453 -9.94 -8.74 3.52
CA LEU A 453 -10.39 -8.71 2.13
C LEU A 453 -11.77 -9.35 1.92
N LYS A 454 -12.19 -10.27 2.81
CA LYS A 454 -13.41 -11.10 2.69
C LYS A 454 -14.72 -10.35 2.36
N ASN A 455 -14.79 -9.06 2.70
CA ASN A 455 -15.98 -8.21 2.51
C ASN A 455 -15.77 -7.09 1.48
N VAL A 456 -14.56 -6.93 0.95
CA VAL A 456 -14.16 -5.71 0.22
C VAL A 456 -13.36 -6.00 -1.05
N ALA A 457 -12.95 -7.24 -1.27
CA ALA A 457 -12.22 -7.66 -2.45
C ALA A 457 -12.94 -8.81 -3.17
N MET A 458 -12.81 -8.80 -4.49
CA MET A 458 -13.48 -9.72 -5.41
C MET A 458 -12.50 -10.24 -6.46
N ALA A 459 -12.66 -11.50 -6.88
CA ALA A 459 -11.97 -11.99 -8.06
C ALA A 459 -12.48 -11.23 -9.29
N ILE A 460 -11.58 -11.00 -10.26
CA ILE A 460 -11.92 -10.33 -11.51
C ILE A 460 -12.25 -11.41 -12.55
N PRO A 461 -13.40 -11.34 -13.24
CA PRO A 461 -13.73 -12.31 -14.28
C PRO A 461 -12.65 -12.42 -15.35
N GLY A 462 -12.35 -13.66 -15.73
CA GLY A 462 -11.32 -13.98 -16.72
C GLY A 462 -9.88 -13.69 -16.29
N GLN A 463 -9.60 -13.25 -15.05
CA GLN A 463 -8.26 -12.89 -14.58
C GLN A 463 -7.99 -13.27 -13.11
N PRO A 464 -6.82 -13.82 -12.76
CA PRO A 464 -5.90 -14.54 -13.64
C PRO A 464 -6.49 -15.87 -14.16
N ASN A 465 -7.61 -16.31 -13.56
CA ASN A 465 -8.37 -17.47 -13.98
C ASN A 465 -9.83 -17.07 -14.18
N ASN A 466 -10.59 -17.89 -14.92
CA ASN A 466 -12.01 -17.66 -15.15
C ASN A 466 -12.85 -18.12 -13.96
N TYR A 467 -12.80 -17.37 -12.85
CA TYR A 467 -13.64 -17.63 -11.69
C TYR A 467 -15.09 -17.18 -11.94
N THR A 468 -16.05 -17.81 -11.27
CA THR A 468 -17.47 -17.49 -11.32
C THR A 468 -18.11 -17.72 -9.94
N GLY A 469 -19.27 -17.12 -9.70
CA GLY A 469 -20.02 -17.26 -8.46
C GLY A 469 -19.50 -16.35 -7.34
N ALA A 470 -19.86 -16.68 -6.11
CA ALA A 470 -19.68 -15.81 -4.95
C ALA A 470 -18.25 -15.24 -4.84
N GLN A 471 -18.17 -13.93 -4.54
CA GLN A 471 -16.90 -13.20 -4.43
C GLN A 471 -16.12 -13.10 -5.75
N THR A 472 -16.83 -13.07 -6.87
CA THR A 472 -16.32 -12.73 -8.20
C THR A 472 -17.15 -11.57 -8.73
N LEU A 473 -16.54 -10.54 -9.31
CA LEU A 473 -17.30 -9.42 -9.89
C LEU A 473 -18.19 -9.90 -11.03
N ASP A 474 -19.36 -9.30 -11.19
CA ASP A 474 -20.21 -9.40 -12.39
C ASP A 474 -19.92 -8.27 -13.39
N ALA A 475 -18.90 -7.47 -13.09
CA ALA A 475 -18.54 -6.27 -13.81
C ALA A 475 -17.04 -6.17 -14.06
N VAL A 476 -16.67 -5.73 -15.26
CA VAL A 476 -15.27 -5.73 -15.74
C VAL A 476 -14.98 -4.47 -16.54
N TYR A 477 -13.75 -3.94 -16.46
CA TYR A 477 -13.30 -2.96 -17.44
C TYR A 477 -13.14 -3.64 -18.81
N LEU A 478 -13.66 -3.01 -19.87
CA LEU A 478 -13.57 -3.57 -21.21
C LEU A 478 -12.10 -3.83 -21.59
N ASN A 479 -11.82 -5.02 -22.14
CA ASN A 479 -10.48 -5.47 -22.51
C ASN A 479 -9.46 -5.43 -21.37
N SER A 480 -9.91 -5.50 -20.11
CA SER A 480 -9.07 -5.37 -18.91
C SER A 480 -8.29 -4.04 -18.86
N ASN A 481 -8.81 -3.00 -19.51
CA ASN A 481 -8.20 -1.69 -19.54
C ASN A 481 -8.94 -0.75 -18.58
N GLN A 482 -8.33 -0.36 -17.46
CA GLN A 482 -8.95 0.54 -16.48
C GLN A 482 -9.30 1.94 -17.04
N CYS A 483 -8.77 2.32 -18.21
CA CYS A 483 -9.19 3.53 -18.93
C CYS A 483 -10.42 3.33 -19.83
N ALA A 484 -10.88 2.10 -20.01
CA ALA A 484 -12.05 1.78 -20.81
C ALA A 484 -13.32 1.84 -19.94
N PRO A 485 -14.52 1.89 -20.55
CA PRO A 485 -15.77 1.80 -19.81
C PRO A 485 -15.85 0.57 -18.91
N TYR A 486 -16.46 0.73 -17.73
CA TYR A 486 -16.75 -0.36 -16.81
C TYR A 486 -18.08 -1.03 -17.20
N ASN A 487 -17.99 -2.25 -17.73
CA ASN A 487 -19.16 -3.03 -18.16
C ASN A 487 -19.76 -3.77 -16.96
N ARG A 488 -21.00 -3.45 -16.59
CA ARG A 488 -21.72 -4.03 -15.45
C ARG A 488 -22.49 -5.33 -15.75
N ASN A 489 -22.54 -5.73 -17.02
CA ASN A 489 -23.24 -6.93 -17.47
C ASN A 489 -22.21 -7.91 -18.06
N TYR A 490 -21.21 -8.33 -17.27
CA TYR A 490 -20.20 -9.26 -17.78
C TYR A 490 -20.64 -10.72 -17.66
N ASN A 491 -21.32 -11.07 -16.56
CA ASN A 491 -21.79 -12.44 -16.28
C ASN A 491 -23.30 -12.65 -16.55
N ASP A 492 -24.03 -11.58 -16.91
CA ASP A 492 -25.44 -11.58 -17.32
C ASP A 492 -25.57 -11.62 -18.85
#